data_AF-V7DBI2-F1
#
_entry.id   AF-V7DBI2-F1
#
_cell.length_a   1.000
_cell.length_b   1.000
_cell.length_c   1.000
_cell.angle_alpha   90.00
_cell.angle_beta   90.00
_cell.angle_gamma   90.00
#
_symmetry.space_group_name_H-M   'P 1'
#
loop_
_entity.id
_entity.type
_entity.pdbx_description
1 polymer ?
#
loop_
_entity_poly.entity_id
_entity_poly.type
_entity_poly.pdbx_seq_one_letter_code
_entity_poly.pdbx_strand_id
1 'polypeptide(L)'
;ACGGETPCGERARVVVLNALGDTGLRYLALLLQDIPRSCKLDSQLNYVDVALGRLELAAVQVGEQVARVPDLAGLERLVRDAQLQPELG
;
A
#
# COMPACT_ATOMS: atom_id res chain seq x y z
N ALA A 1 9.89 2.14 10.18
CA ALA A 1 10.00 3.46 10.84
C ALA A 1 8.63 4.11 10.76
N CYS A 2 7.94 4.30 11.89
CA CYS A 2 6.62 4.92 11.96
C CYS A 2 6.74 6.05 13.00
N GLY A 3 6.84 7.29 12.56
CA GLY A 3 7.03 8.45 13.45
C GLY A 3 7.87 9.61 12.91
N GLY A 4 8.47 9.47 11.72
CA GLY A 4 9.09 10.59 11.00
C GLY A 4 8.14 11.15 9.94
N GLU A 5 8.23 12.45 9.65
CA GLU A 5 7.62 13.02 8.45
C GLU A 5 8.08 12.19 7.24
N THR A 6 7.13 11.57 6.54
CA THR A 6 7.43 10.92 5.27
C THR A 6 7.94 12.00 4.33
N PRO A 7 9.21 11.93 3.87
CA PRO A 7 9.75 12.97 2.99
C PRO A 7 8.83 13.12 1.78
N CYS A 8 8.23 14.28 1.57
CA CYS A 8 7.42 14.52 0.38
C CYS A 8 8.36 15.03 -0.72
N GLY A 9 8.93 14.11 -1.49
CA GLY A 9 9.76 14.49 -2.65
C GLY A 9 8.92 15.15 -3.75
N GLU A 10 9.56 15.84 -4.69
CA GLU A 10 8.88 16.48 -5.85
C GLU A 10 8.01 15.51 -6.67
N ARG A 11 8.31 14.21 -6.59
CA ARG A 11 7.62 13.13 -7.30
C ARG A 11 6.50 12.48 -6.50
N ALA A 12 6.23 12.94 -5.27
CA ALA A 12 5.21 12.36 -4.43
C ALA A 12 3.82 12.44 -5.10
N ARG A 13 3.04 11.36 -5.01
CA ARG A 13 1.71 11.23 -5.59
C ARG A 13 0.75 10.63 -4.58
N VAL A 14 -0.51 11.06 -4.64
CA VAL A 14 -1.58 10.44 -3.86
C VAL A 14 -2.34 9.49 -4.76
N VAL A 15 -2.48 8.24 -4.32
CA VAL A 15 -3.38 7.26 -4.94
C VAL A 15 -4.62 7.15 -4.08
N VAL A 16 -5.79 7.30 -4.72
CA VAL A 16 -7.09 7.07 -4.08
C VAL A 16 -7.61 5.72 -4.55
N LEU A 17 -7.84 4.83 -3.59
CA LEU A 17 -8.38 3.49 -3.80
C LEU A 17 -9.80 3.42 -3.24
N ASN A 18 -10.64 2.60 -3.87
CA ASN A 18 -11.88 2.18 -3.26
C ASN A 18 -11.56 1.27 -2.07
N ALA A 19 -12.25 1.48 -0.96
CA ALA A 19 -12.20 0.56 0.17
C ALA A 19 -12.79 -0.80 -0.23
N LEU A 20 -12.30 -1.85 0.41
CA LEU A 20 -12.80 -3.22 0.29
C LEU A 20 -14.15 -3.38 1.01
N GLY A 21 -14.43 -2.51 1.98
CA GLY A 21 -15.75 -2.37 2.61
C GLY A 21 -15.90 -3.10 3.95
N ASP A 22 -14.86 -3.79 4.42
CA ASP A 22 -14.85 -4.49 5.71
C ASP A 22 -14.76 -3.54 6.91
N THR A 23 -14.25 -2.32 6.71
CA THR A 23 -14.17 -1.32 7.78
C THR A 23 -15.31 -0.29 7.75
N GLY A 24 -16.08 -0.21 6.66
CA GLY A 24 -17.04 0.87 6.40
C GLY A 24 -16.42 2.16 5.84
N LEU A 25 -15.14 2.16 5.48
CA LEU A 25 -14.54 3.25 4.69
C LEU A 25 -15.13 3.20 3.28
N ARG A 26 -15.25 4.35 2.61
CA ARG A 26 -15.60 4.39 1.18
C ARG A 26 -14.34 4.40 0.32
N TYR A 27 -13.33 5.15 0.77
CA TYR A 27 -12.09 5.36 0.05
C TYR A 27 -10.91 5.35 1.02
N LEU A 28 -9.74 4.98 0.51
CA LEU A 28 -8.46 5.06 1.18
C LEU A 28 -7.50 5.85 0.28
N ALA A 29 -6.79 6.83 0.85
CA ALA A 29 -5.77 7.60 0.15
C ALA A 29 -4.38 7.27 0.68
N LEU A 30 -3.43 7.01 -0.22
CA LEU A 30 -2.05 6.66 0.11
C LEU A 30 -1.08 7.66 -0.54
N LEU A 31 -0.16 8.22 0.24
CA LEU A 31 0.95 9.03 -0.27
C LEU A 31 2.09 8.11 -0.70
N LEU A 32 2.44 8.14 -1.99
CA LEU A 32 3.53 7.38 -2.60
C LEU A 32 4.64 8.34 -3.03
N GLN A 33 5.88 7.87 -3.05
CA GLN A 33 7.04 8.67 -3.49
C GLN A 33 7.16 8.79 -5.01
N ASP A 34 6.60 7.82 -5.74
CA ASP A 34 6.40 7.84 -7.19
C ASP A 34 5.30 6.82 -7.54
N ILE A 35 4.73 6.91 -8.74
CA ILE A 35 3.82 5.89 -9.28
C ILE A 35 4.52 5.27 -10.50
N PRO A 36 4.91 3.98 -10.44
CA PRO A 36 5.46 3.31 -11.61
C PRO A 36 4.46 3.29 -12.76
N ARG A 37 4.97 3.22 -13.99
CA ARG A 37 4.10 3.07 -15.17
C ARG A 37 3.28 1.79 -15.05
N SER A 38 1.99 1.86 -15.39
CA SER A 38 1.15 0.67 -15.50
C SER A 38 1.76 -0.33 -16.47
N CYS A 39 1.87 -1.58 -16.06
CA CYS A 39 2.34 -2.68 -16.88
C CYS A 39 1.26 -3.74 -16.98
N LYS A 40 1.22 -4.45 -18.12
CA LYS A 40 0.30 -5.57 -18.31
C LYS A 40 0.90 -6.81 -17.64
N LEU A 41 0.12 -7.43 -16.77
CA LEU A 41 0.45 -8.72 -16.18
C LEU A 41 -0.17 -9.84 -17.03
N ASP A 42 0.53 -10.97 -17.13
CA ASP A 42 -0.07 -12.21 -17.60
C ASP A 42 -0.78 -12.92 -16.43
N SER A 43 -1.54 -13.97 -16.72
CA SER A 43 -2.26 -14.73 -15.69
C SER A 43 -1.35 -15.62 -14.83
N GLN A 44 -0.03 -15.64 -15.10
CA GLN A 44 0.96 -16.47 -14.42
C GLN A 44 1.91 -15.59 -13.60
N LEU A 45 1.43 -15.14 -12.44
CA LEU A 45 2.27 -14.41 -11.49
C LEU A 45 3.43 -15.28 -10.99
N ASN A 46 4.66 -14.80 -11.21
CA ASN A 46 5.88 -15.44 -10.73
C ASN A 46 6.17 -14.99 -9.30
N TYR A 47 5.71 -15.74 -8.32
CA TYR A 47 6.01 -15.48 -6.91
C TYR A 47 7.49 -15.71 -6.61
N VAL A 48 8.08 -14.79 -5.86
CA VAL A 48 9.49 -14.87 -5.43
C VAL A 48 9.57 -14.91 -3.91
N ASP A 49 10.47 -15.74 -3.40
CA ASP A 49 10.69 -15.88 -1.96
C ASP A 49 11.67 -14.82 -1.47
N VAL A 50 11.13 -13.78 -0.85
CA VAL A 50 11.87 -12.68 -0.25
C VAL A 50 11.21 -12.28 1.06
N ALA A 51 11.98 -11.79 2.02
CA ALA A 51 11.43 -11.33 3.29
C ALA A 51 10.34 -10.28 3.07
N LEU A 52 9.14 -10.55 3.56
CA LEU A 52 7.97 -9.68 3.45
C LEU A 52 7.88 -8.72 4.64
N GLY A 53 7.47 -7.48 4.37
CA GLY A 53 7.09 -6.52 5.41
C GLY A 53 5.73 -6.83 6.04
N ARG A 54 5.39 -6.10 7.12
CA ARG A 54 4.14 -6.29 7.88
C ARG A 54 2.86 -6.17 7.03
N LEU A 55 2.88 -5.34 6.00
CA LEU A 55 1.73 -5.06 5.11
C LEU A 55 2.03 -5.51 3.68
N GLU A 56 2.87 -6.53 3.52
CA GLU A 56 3.17 -7.15 2.23
C GLU A 56 2.68 -8.60 2.26
N LEU A 57 1.80 -8.96 1.33
CA LEU A 57 1.22 -10.30 1.24
C LEU A 57 2.07 -11.26 0.41
N ALA A 58 2.76 -10.71 -0.58
CA ALA A 58 3.58 -11.48 -1.52
C ALA A 58 4.59 -10.58 -2.21
N ALA A 59 5.57 -11.21 -2.83
CA ALA A 59 6.45 -10.59 -3.80
C ALA A 59 6.35 -11.33 -5.13
N VAL A 60 6.26 -10.60 -6.22
CA VAL A 60 6.10 -11.13 -7.57
C VAL A 60 7.08 -10.50 -8.53
N GLN A 61 7.64 -11.29 -9.44
CA GLN A 61 8.47 -10.79 -10.53
C GLN A 61 7.58 -10.18 -11.61
N VAL A 62 7.83 -8.91 -11.92
CA VAL A 62 7.11 -8.12 -12.94
C VAL A 62 8.14 -7.48 -13.87
N GLY A 63 8.31 -8.05 -15.06
CA GLY A 63 9.41 -7.67 -15.95
C GLY A 63 10.76 -7.88 -15.26
N GLU A 64 11.56 -6.83 -15.13
CA GLU A 64 12.86 -6.85 -14.46
C GLU A 64 12.79 -6.46 -12.97
N GLN A 65 11.60 -6.19 -12.44
CA GLN A 65 11.41 -5.68 -11.08
C GLN A 65 10.70 -6.70 -10.19
N VAL A 66 11.07 -6.74 -8.91
CA VAL A 66 10.31 -7.46 -7.88
C VAL A 66 9.31 -6.48 -7.27
N ALA A 67 8.02 -6.70 -7.54
CA ALA A 67 6.93 -5.93 -6.98
C ALA A 67 6.41 -6.59 -5.69
N ARG A 68 6.12 -5.77 -4.67
CA ARG A 68 5.47 -6.21 -3.42
C ARG A 68 3.97 -6.00 -3.54
N VAL A 69 3.18 -7.01 -3.18
CA VAL A 69 1.72 -6.91 -3.15
C VAL A 69 1.31 -6.38 -1.78
N PRO A 70 0.72 -5.17 -1.68
CA PRO A 70 0.31 -4.61 -0.40
C PRO A 70 -0.92 -5.32 0.17
N ASP A 71 -0.97 -5.48 1.49
CA ASP A 71 -2.17 -5.89 2.22
C ASP A 71 -3.15 -4.72 2.33
N LEU A 72 -4.01 -4.58 1.33
CA LEU A 72 -5.01 -3.50 1.29
C LEU A 72 -6.03 -3.61 2.44
N ALA A 73 -6.39 -4.82 2.87
CA ALA A 73 -7.32 -5.02 3.97
C ALA A 73 -6.68 -4.64 5.31
N GLY A 74 -5.41 -5.01 5.51
CA GLY A 74 -4.61 -4.59 6.66
C GLY A 74 -4.45 -3.07 6.72
N LEU A 75 -4.17 -2.43 5.58
CA LEU A 75 -4.09 -0.97 5.46
C LEU A 75 -5.42 -0.30 5.80
N GLU A 76 -6.53 -0.80 5.27
CA GLU A 76 -7.85 -0.24 5.53
C GLU A 76 -8.19 -0.27 7.04
N ARG A 77 -7.94 -1.41 7.71
CA ARG A 77 -8.11 -1.54 9.16
C ARG A 77 -7.20 -0.59 9.94
N LEU A 78 -5.94 -0.43 9.55
CA LEU A 78 -5.04 0.51 10.22
C LEU A 78 -5.54 1.95 10.14
N VAL A 79 -6.07 2.37 8.99
CA VAL A 79 -6.64 3.72 8.84
C VAL A 79 -7.92 3.87 9.65
N ARG A 80 -8.78 2.85 9.67
CA ARG A 80 -9.97 2.82 10.52
C ARG A 80 -9.58 2.97 11.99
N ASP A 81 -8.64 2.17 12.46
CA ASP A 81 -8.21 2.17 13.86
C ASP A 81 -7.57 3.52 14.23
N ALA A 82 -6.73 4.08 13.36
CA ALA A 82 -6.15 5.42 13.58
C ALA A 82 -7.22 6.53 13.62
N GLN A 83 -8.31 6.43 12.85
CA GLN A 83 -9.44 7.37 12.93
C GLN A 83 -10.28 7.20 14.21
N LEU A 84 -10.28 6.00 14.80
CA LEU A 84 -11.00 5.70 16.03
C LEU A 84 -10.22 6.08 17.28
N GLN A 85 -8.91 6.34 17.16
CA GLN A 85 -8.13 6.92 18.24
C GLN A 85 -8.49 8.41 18.34
N PRO A 86 -9.24 8.84 19.39
CA PRO A 86 -9.42 10.27 19.62
C PRO A 86 -8.04 10.85 19.86
N GLU A 87 -7.80 12.03 19.30
CA GLU A 87 -6.55 12.76 19.42
C GLU A 87 -6.06 12.70 20.87
N LEU A 88 -4.96 11.97 21.10
CA LEU A 88 -4.19 12.08 22.33
C LEU A 88 -3.56 13.48 22.28
N GLY A 89 -4.33 14.47 22.71
CA GLY A 89 -3.84 15.75 23.20
C GLY A 89 -3.21 15.58 24.58
#